data_AF-A0A5C3KBT7-F1
#
_entry.id   AF-A0A5C3KBT7-F1
#
_cell.length_a   1.000
_cell.length_b   1.000
_cell.length_c   1.000
_cell.angle_alpha   90.00
_cell.angle_beta   90.00
_cell.angle_gamma   90.00
#
_symmetry.space_group_name_H-M   'P 1'
#
loop_
_entity.id
_entity.type
_entity.pdbx_description
1 polymer ?
#
loop_
_entity_poly.entity_id
_entity_poly.type
_entity_poly.pdbx_seq_one_letter_code
_entity_poly.pdbx_strand_id
1 'polypeptide(L)'
;MSDLKAIKRQLKIKSGTVQRLHKEHILYDKEVVQLRVKREKLVADTEKADDWEWDLKNAGKLIEESEKMVKDTETRLASAVEDLRGVLAGAKKQEELAEDEDLLKAQEILETASA
;
A
#
# COMPACT_ATOMS: atom_id res chain seq x y z
N MET A 1 -1.01 -33.24 7.78
CA MET A 1 -2.06 -33.03 6.75
C MET A 1 -2.96 -31.82 7.02
N SER A 2 -3.61 -31.68 8.19
CA SER A 2 -4.48 -30.52 8.47
C SER A 2 -3.74 -29.18 8.50
N ASP A 3 -2.53 -29.16 9.07
CA ASP A 3 -1.76 -27.92 9.27
C ASP A 3 -1.21 -27.33 7.97
N LEU A 4 -0.80 -28.18 7.01
CA LEU A 4 -0.33 -27.73 5.68
C LEU A 4 -1.44 -27.03 4.91
N LYS A 5 -2.65 -27.58 4.94
CA LYS A 5 -3.83 -26.98 4.30
C LYS A 5 -4.15 -25.63 4.94
N ALA A 6 -4.00 -25.51 6.27
CA ALA A 6 -4.17 -24.24 6.97
C ALA A 6 -3.11 -23.21 6.56
N ILE A 7 -1.84 -23.62 6.45
CA ILE A 7 -0.74 -22.75 6.00
C ILE A 7 -0.97 -22.25 4.58
N LYS A 8 -1.30 -23.13 3.61
CA LYS A 8 -1.59 -22.72 2.22
C LYS A 8 -2.75 -21.72 2.15
N ARG A 9 -3.82 -21.98 2.90
CA ARG A 9 -4.96 -21.04 3.00
C ARG A 9 -4.52 -19.69 3.57
N GLN A 10 -3.70 -19.68 4.62
CA GLN A 10 -3.20 -18.44 5.22
C GLN A 10 -2.26 -17.69 4.28
N LEU A 11 -1.36 -18.37 3.55
CA LEU A 11 -0.50 -17.76 2.53
C LEU A 11 -1.33 -17.01 1.50
N LYS A 12 -2.36 -17.64 0.95
CA LYS A 12 -3.24 -17.02 -0.05
C LYS A 12 -3.99 -15.80 0.50
N ILE A 13 -4.55 -15.92 1.71
CA ILE A 13 -5.31 -14.84 2.35
C ILE A 13 -4.41 -13.64 2.65
N LYS A 14 -3.29 -13.87 3.34
CA LYS A 14 -2.40 -12.80 3.78
C LYS A 14 -1.67 -12.15 2.61
N SER A 15 -1.25 -12.92 1.60
CA SER A 15 -0.68 -12.37 0.36
C SER A 15 -1.67 -11.47 -0.37
N GLY A 16 -2.94 -11.89 -0.48
CA GLY A 16 -3.98 -11.05 -1.07
C GLY A 16 -4.24 -9.77 -0.28
N THR A 17 -4.15 -9.80 1.05
CA THR A 17 -4.26 -8.59 1.89
C THR A 17 -3.11 -7.62 1.66
N VAL A 18 -1.86 -8.10 1.68
CA VAL A 18 -0.67 -7.27 1.37
C VAL A 18 -0.79 -6.66 -0.01
N GLN A 19 -1.14 -7.45 -1.03
CA GLN A 19 -1.25 -6.96 -2.40
C GLN A 19 -2.31 -5.86 -2.57
N ARG A 20 -3.46 -5.96 -1.88
CA ARG A 20 -4.49 -4.92 -1.92
C ARG A 20 -4.04 -3.64 -1.22
N LEU A 21 -3.50 -3.76 -0.01
CA LEU A 21 -3.01 -2.61 0.76
C LEU A 21 -1.86 -1.89 0.04
N HIS A 22 -0.96 -2.63 -0.61
CA HIS A 22 0.13 -2.04 -1.38
C HIS A 22 -0.40 -1.23 -2.58
N LYS A 23 -1.39 -1.75 -3.32
CA LYS A 23 -2.04 -1.00 -4.40
C LYS A 23 -2.77 0.24 -3.90
N GLU A 24 -3.44 0.13 -2.75
CA GLU A 24 -4.14 1.24 -2.09
C GLU A 24 -3.17 2.34 -1.65
N HIS A 25 -2.04 1.95 -1.04
CA HIS A 25 -0.99 2.87 -0.65
C HIS A 25 -0.39 3.63 -1.85
N ILE A 26 -0.06 2.91 -2.93
CA ILE A 26 0.44 3.52 -4.18
C ILE A 26 -0.58 4.49 -4.79
N LEU A 27 -1.88 4.17 -4.69
CA LEU A 27 -2.93 5.03 -5.21
C LEU A 27 -2.95 6.37 -4.47
N TYR A 28 -2.92 6.35 -3.14
CA TYR A 28 -2.90 7.57 -2.34
C TYR A 28 -1.60 8.36 -2.50
N ASP A 29 -0.46 7.69 -2.63
CA ASP A 29 0.81 8.37 -2.89
C ASP A 29 0.77 9.14 -4.23
N LYS A 30 0.25 8.51 -5.29
CA LYS A 30 0.03 9.17 -6.58
C LYS A 30 -0.94 10.35 -6.48
N GLU A 31 -2.00 10.23 -5.68
CA GLU A 31 -2.96 11.31 -5.46
C GLU A 31 -2.29 12.53 -4.83
N VAL A 32 -1.45 12.34 -3.80
CA VAL A 32 -0.67 13.42 -3.17
C VAL A 32 0.21 14.12 -4.21
N VAL A 33 0.91 13.36 -5.05
CA VAL A 33 1.75 13.94 -6.13
C VAL A 33 0.91 14.76 -7.11
N GLN A 34 -0.23 14.24 -7.56
CA GLN A 34 -1.12 14.96 -8.48
C GLN A 34 -1.68 16.25 -7.88
N LEU A 35 -2.08 16.21 -6.61
CA LEU A 35 -2.58 17.39 -5.89
C LEU A 35 -1.48 18.44 -5.69
N ARG A 36 -0.24 18.02 -5.41
CA ARG A 36 0.93 18.92 -5.33
C ARG A 36 1.19 19.62 -6.66
N VAL A 37 1.21 18.87 -7.76
CA VAL A 37 1.36 19.44 -9.12
C VAL A 37 0.21 20.41 -9.44
N LYS A 38 -1.02 20.07 -9.07
CA LYS A 38 -2.18 20.97 -9.25
C LYS A 38 -2.02 22.26 -8.45
N ARG A 39 -1.56 22.16 -7.20
CA ARG A 39 -1.30 23.31 -6.33
C ARG A 39 -0.18 24.20 -6.88
N GLU A 40 0.89 23.62 -7.41
CA GLU A 40 1.99 24.37 -8.05
C GLU A 40 1.51 25.14 -9.30
N LYS A 41 0.70 24.50 -10.14
CA LYS A 41 0.09 25.15 -11.30
C LYS A 41 -0.80 26.31 -10.90
N LEU A 42 -1.63 26.09 -9.87
CA LEU A 42 -2.38 27.18 -9.26
C LEU A 42 -1.38 28.30 -8.93
N VAL A 43 -0.34 28.06 -8.13
CA VAL A 43 0.59 29.13 -7.67
C VAL A 43 1.24 29.90 -8.82
N ALA A 44 1.40 29.30 -9.99
CA ALA A 44 1.90 29.98 -11.18
C ALA A 44 0.85 30.86 -11.90
N ASP A 45 -0.44 30.55 -11.76
CA ASP A 45 -1.57 31.22 -12.44
C ASP A 45 -2.16 32.40 -11.64
N THR A 46 -1.36 33.04 -10.77
CA THR A 46 -1.77 34.08 -9.78
C THR A 46 -2.49 35.32 -10.31
N GLU A 47 -2.61 35.49 -11.63
CA GLU A 47 -3.10 36.74 -12.24
C GLU A 47 -4.62 36.77 -12.53
N LYS A 48 -5.44 35.76 -12.19
CA LYS A 48 -6.78 35.63 -12.82
C LYS A 48 -8.03 35.34 -11.98
N ALA A 49 -7.98 35.18 -10.65
CA ALA A 49 -9.20 34.81 -9.92
C ALA A 49 -9.36 35.54 -8.57
N ASP A 50 -10.56 36.09 -8.34
CA ASP A 50 -10.96 36.69 -7.05
C ASP A 50 -10.93 35.65 -5.90
N ASP A 51 -11.05 34.36 -6.22
CA ASP A 51 -11.07 33.23 -5.27
C ASP A 51 -9.70 32.51 -5.13
N TRP A 52 -8.64 33.08 -5.71
CA TRP A 52 -7.29 32.50 -5.76
C TRP A 52 -6.77 31.99 -4.41
N GLU A 53 -6.94 32.77 -3.35
CA GLU A 53 -6.50 32.40 -2.00
C GLU A 53 -7.31 31.23 -1.41
N TRP A 54 -8.61 31.19 -1.70
CA TRP A 54 -9.49 30.10 -1.26
C TRP A 54 -9.11 28.79 -1.96
N ASP A 55 -8.88 28.82 -3.26
CA ASP A 55 -8.47 27.66 -4.05
C ASP A 55 -7.13 27.09 -3.57
N LEU A 56 -6.15 27.95 -3.29
CA LEU A 56 -4.84 27.54 -2.79
C LEU A 56 -4.94 26.87 -1.40
N LYS A 57 -5.76 27.44 -0.52
CA LYS A 57 -6.01 26.90 0.83
C LYS A 57 -6.76 25.57 0.76
N ASN A 58 -7.75 25.46 -0.12
CA ASN A 58 -8.51 24.23 -0.31
C ASN A 58 -7.62 23.12 -0.88
N ALA A 59 -6.77 23.42 -1.88
CA ALA A 59 -5.78 22.48 -2.39
C ALA A 59 -4.81 22.00 -1.30
N GLY A 60 -4.38 22.88 -0.38
CA GLY A 60 -3.57 22.51 0.78
C GLY A 60 -4.27 21.50 1.69
N LYS A 61 -5.55 21.76 2.05
CA LYS A 61 -6.34 20.83 2.87
C LYS A 61 -6.50 19.45 2.22
N LEU A 62 -6.74 19.42 0.91
CA LEU A 62 -6.85 18.16 0.18
C LEU A 62 -5.55 17.35 0.22
N ILE A 63 -4.40 18.01 0.05
CA ILE A 63 -3.08 17.36 0.19
C ILE A 63 -2.92 16.79 1.60
N GLU A 64 -3.25 17.56 2.64
CA GLU A 64 -3.15 17.09 4.04
C GLU A 64 -4.02 15.86 4.31
N GLU A 65 -5.25 15.82 3.80
CA GLU A 65 -6.13 14.65 3.94
C GLU A 65 -5.59 13.44 3.17
N SER A 66 -5.12 13.61 1.92
CA SER A 66 -4.51 12.53 1.16
C SER A 66 -3.23 12.00 1.83
N GLU A 67 -2.41 12.86 2.42
CA GLU A 67 -1.22 12.45 3.19
C GLU A 67 -1.56 11.65 4.44
N LYS A 68 -2.68 11.96 5.12
CA LYS A 68 -3.18 11.13 6.22
C LYS A 68 -3.54 9.73 5.73
N MET A 69 -4.15 9.61 4.55
CA MET A 69 -4.48 8.32 3.95
C MET A 69 -3.23 7.51 3.57
N VAL A 70 -2.18 8.17 3.07
CA VAL A 70 -0.88 7.52 2.82
C VAL A 70 -0.32 6.91 4.11
N LYS A 71 -0.32 7.67 5.22
CA LYS A 71 0.18 7.17 6.52
C LYS A 71 -0.66 6.03 7.11
N ASP A 72 -2.00 6.11 6.98
CA ASP A 72 -2.89 5.02 7.42
C ASP A 72 -2.59 3.73 6.65
N THR A 73 -2.56 3.84 5.32
CA THR A 73 -2.31 2.67 4.46
C THR A 73 -0.90 2.12 4.61
N GLU A 74 0.10 2.96 4.84
CA GLU A 74 1.47 2.55 5.17
C GLU A 74 1.51 1.73 6.45
N THR A 75 0.86 2.21 7.53
CA THR A 75 0.81 1.52 8.82
C THR A 75 0.11 0.16 8.70
N ARG A 76 -1.01 0.12 7.98
CA ARG A 76 -1.79 -1.11 7.75
C ARG A 76 -1.02 -2.09 6.86
N LEU A 77 -0.31 -1.59 5.84
CA LEU A 77 0.54 -2.40 4.98
C LEU A 77 1.69 -3.01 5.77
N ALA A 78 2.37 -2.23 6.62
CA ALA A 78 3.47 -2.71 7.46
C ALA A 78 3.01 -3.87 8.36
N SER A 79 1.87 -3.73 9.02
CA SER A 79 1.29 -4.81 9.84
C SER A 79 0.95 -6.05 9.01
N ALA A 80 0.34 -5.88 7.82
CA ALA A 80 0.03 -7.00 6.94
C ALA A 80 1.29 -7.72 6.40
N VAL A 81 2.37 -6.98 6.16
CA VAL A 81 3.69 -7.49 5.75
C VAL A 81 4.32 -8.32 6.86
N GLU A 82 4.29 -7.86 8.11
CA GLU A 82 4.75 -8.64 9.27
C GLU A 82 3.95 -9.94 9.44
N ASP A 83 2.63 -9.84 9.29
CA ASP A 83 1.71 -10.97 9.32
C ASP A 83 2.03 -12.03 8.25
N LEU A 84 2.35 -11.59 7.03
CA LEU A 84 2.74 -12.47 5.93
C LEU A 84 4.12 -13.10 6.18
N ARG A 85 5.09 -12.33 6.71
CA ARG A 85 6.41 -12.85 7.11
C ARG A 85 6.29 -13.98 8.13
N GLY A 86 5.40 -13.84 9.11
CA GLY A 86 5.12 -14.88 10.09
C GLY A 86 4.66 -16.19 9.45
N VAL A 87 3.72 -16.12 8.52
CA VAL A 87 3.22 -17.32 7.82
C VAL A 87 4.27 -17.91 6.87
N LEU A 88 5.04 -17.08 6.17
CA LEU A 88 6.16 -17.52 5.34
C LEU A 88 7.23 -18.25 6.15
N ALA A 89 7.58 -17.77 7.34
CA ALA A 89 8.53 -18.43 8.23
C ALA A 89 8.04 -19.80 8.69
N GLY A 90 6.73 -19.97 8.92
CA GLY A 90 6.11 -21.27 9.20
C GLY A 90 6.13 -22.20 7.99
N ALA A 91 5.80 -21.66 6.80
CA ALA A 91 5.73 -22.42 5.56
C ALA A 91 7.10 -22.92 5.09
N LYS A 92 8.17 -22.11 5.22
CA LYS A 92 9.55 -22.48 4.87
C LYS A 92 10.11 -23.66 5.70
N LYS A 93 9.51 -23.96 6.85
CA LYS A 93 9.90 -25.13 7.68
C LYS A 93 9.28 -26.43 7.17
N GLN A 94 8.35 -26.37 6.23
CA GLN A 94 7.68 -27.53 5.65
C GLN A 94 8.32 -27.82 4.29
N GLU A 95 9.06 -28.93 4.20
CA GLU A 95 9.76 -29.33 2.98
C GLU A 95 8.79 -29.57 1.80
N GLU A 96 7.58 -30.06 2.11
CA GLU A 96 6.48 -30.26 1.16
C GLU A 96 5.95 -28.97 0.52
N LEU A 97 6.32 -27.79 1.05
CA LEU A 97 5.94 -26.48 0.52
C LEU A 97 7.07 -25.78 -0.23
N ALA A 98 8.26 -26.38 -0.31
CA ALA A 98 9.45 -25.74 -0.88
C ALA A 98 9.24 -25.23 -2.33
N GLU A 99 8.48 -25.97 -3.13
CA GLU A 99 8.15 -25.62 -4.52
C GLU A 99 6.67 -25.22 -4.69
N ASP A 100 5.97 -24.92 -3.60
CA ASP A 100 4.56 -24.56 -3.66
C ASP A 100 4.38 -23.15 -4.27
N GLU A 101 3.49 -23.04 -5.27
CA GLU A 101 3.25 -21.78 -5.96
C GLU A 101 2.74 -20.66 -5.03
N ASP A 102 1.93 -20.98 -4.02
CA ASP A 102 1.41 -19.98 -3.10
C ASP A 102 2.53 -19.44 -2.20
N LEU A 103 3.53 -20.26 -1.86
CA LEU A 103 4.74 -19.81 -1.14
C LEU A 103 5.57 -18.86 -2.00
N LEU A 104 5.86 -19.22 -3.26
CA LEU A 104 6.67 -18.42 -4.16
C LEU A 104 6.00 -17.07 -4.46
N LYS A 105 4.69 -17.07 -4.77
CA LYS A 105 3.91 -15.84 -4.99
C LYS A 105 3.88 -14.96 -3.73
N ALA A 106 3.76 -15.56 -2.54
CA ALA A 106 3.80 -14.83 -1.29
C ALA A 106 5.15 -14.12 -1.06
N GLN A 107 6.26 -14.73 -1.49
CA GLN A 107 7.60 -14.13 -1.41
C GLN A 107 7.74 -12.94 -2.38
N GLU A 108 7.31 -13.11 -3.64
CA GLU A 108 7.31 -12.04 -4.64
C GLU A 108 6.48 -10.83 -4.21
N ILE A 109 5.27 -11.08 -3.66
CA ILE A 109 4.40 -10.03 -3.13
C ILE A 109 5.08 -9.30 -1.96
N LEU A 110 5.79 -10.03 -1.10
CA LEU A 110 6.50 -9.45 0.03
C LEU A 110 7.65 -8.54 -0.44
N GLU A 111 8.43 -8.99 -1.43
CA GLU A 111 9.51 -8.17 -2.02
C GLU A 111 8.95 -6.90 -2.65
N THR A 112 7.90 -7.03 -3.47
CA THR A 112 7.26 -5.88 -4.13
C THR A 112 6.71 -4.88 -3.11
N ALA A 113 6.10 -5.35 -2.02
CA ALA A 113 5.50 -4.49 -1.00
C ALA A 113 6.52 -3.91 -0.01
N SER A 114 7.75 -4.41 0.02
CA SER A 114 8.83 -3.94 0.91
C SER A 114 9.91 -3.12 0.19
N ALA A 115 9.78 -2.93 -1.13
CA ALA A 115 10.67 -2.13 -1.96
C ALA A 115 10.26 -0.65 -1.92
#